data_AF-A0A1Q4AVJ7-F1
#
_entry.id   AF-A0A1Q4AVJ7-F1
#
_cell.length_a   1.000
_cell.length_b   1.000
_cell.length_c   1.000
_cell.angle_alpha   90.00
_cell.angle_beta   90.00
_cell.angle_gamma   90.00
#
_symmetry.space_group_name_H-M   'P 1'
#
loop_
_entity.id
_entity.type
_entity.pdbx_description
1 polymer ?
#
loop_
_entity_poly.entity_id
_entity_poly.type
_entity_poly.pdbx_seq_one_letter_code
_entity_poly.pdbx_strand_id
1 'polypeptide(L)'
;MFYCMPHHWRPSDHLERSPQPGVWLLVRRGTRVGSVEYGRVRGQQAFRGVTAGGDLVGYAWSIERACDRLWDWSVRTARGGIMTAWPWPPIQVSEMEWVVMRNSPSQPKGAVRFFPATAEHPAYYRATTWSIRQSDQLLIGYYPTLDLADAAILEDPPGRIAHGPDRR
;
A
#
# COMPACT_ATOMS: atom_id res chain seq x y z
N MET A 1 -1.35 -27.39 -12.23
CA MET A 1 -1.46 -26.90 -10.84
C MET A 1 -0.54 -25.69 -10.73
N PHE A 2 -1.07 -24.49 -10.98
CA PHE A 2 -0.28 -23.27 -10.95
C PHE A 2 -0.19 -22.77 -9.51
N TYR A 3 1.01 -22.83 -8.92
CA TYR A 3 1.30 -22.10 -7.70
C TYR A 3 1.26 -20.60 -8.04
N CYS A 4 0.11 -19.97 -7.84
CA CYS A 4 0.04 -18.52 -7.76
C CYS A 4 0.71 -18.15 -6.44
N MET A 5 2.01 -17.90 -6.45
CA MET A 5 2.65 -17.28 -5.28
C MET A 5 2.03 -15.89 -5.12
N PRO A 6 1.43 -15.56 -3.98
CA PRO A 6 0.89 -14.24 -3.75
C PRO A 6 2.05 -13.24 -3.89
N HIS A 7 2.04 -12.49 -5.00
CA HIS A 7 2.96 -11.38 -5.19
C HIS A 7 2.56 -10.32 -4.17
N HIS A 8 3.32 -10.24 -3.09
CA HIS A 8 3.12 -9.25 -2.05
C HIS A 8 3.46 -7.88 -2.64
N TRP A 9 2.41 -7.07 -2.83
CA TRP A 9 2.55 -5.68 -3.28
C TRP A 9 3.55 -4.93 -2.39
N ARG A 10 4.48 -4.21 -3.02
CA ARG A 10 5.45 -3.34 -2.35
C ARG A 10 5.57 -1.99 -3.07
N PRO A 11 5.94 -0.90 -2.36
CA PRO A 11 6.29 0.37 -3.00
C PRO A 11 7.36 0.22 -4.09
N SER A 12 8.27 -0.74 -3.97
CA SER A 12 9.27 -1.05 -4.99
C SER A 12 8.68 -1.53 -6.33
N ASP A 13 7.46 -2.07 -6.34
CA ASP A 13 6.77 -2.51 -7.58
C ASP A 13 6.38 -1.33 -8.47
N HIS A 14 6.42 -0.12 -7.91
CA HIS A 14 6.09 1.15 -8.58
C HIS A 14 7.35 1.92 -8.99
N LEU A 15 8.50 1.25 -9.00
CA LEU A 15 9.74 1.83 -9.49
C LEU A 15 9.81 1.77 -11.01
N GLU A 16 9.95 2.94 -11.61
CA GLU A 16 10.28 3.09 -13.02
C GLU A 16 11.77 3.41 -13.17
N ARG A 17 12.37 2.93 -14.26
CA ARG A 17 13.77 3.25 -14.56
C ARG A 17 13.89 4.72 -14.96
N SER A 18 14.81 5.43 -14.32
CA SER A 18 15.26 6.73 -14.80
C SER A 18 16.28 6.54 -15.94
N PRO A 19 16.36 7.46 -16.91
CA PRO A 19 17.50 7.51 -17.84
C PRO A 19 18.84 7.76 -17.14
N GLN A 20 18.83 8.26 -15.90
CA GLN A 20 20.05 8.44 -15.10
C GLN A 20 20.45 7.12 -14.42
N PRO A 21 21.70 6.65 -14.60
CA PRO A 21 22.18 5.45 -13.93
C PRO A 21 22.10 5.56 -12.40
N GLY A 22 21.61 4.51 -11.75
CA GLY A 22 21.49 4.46 -10.29
C GLY A 22 20.34 5.30 -9.72
N VAL A 23 19.42 5.78 -10.57
CA VAL A 23 18.22 6.50 -10.14
C VAL A 23 16.99 5.71 -10.59
N TRP A 24 16.03 5.57 -9.69
CA TRP A 24 14.71 5.03 -9.97
C TRP A 24 13.64 6.05 -9.58
N LEU A 25 12.58 6.14 -10.38
CA LEU A 25 11.46 7.02 -10.12
C LEU A 25 10.39 6.22 -9.41
N LEU A 26 9.87 6.73 -8.29
CA LEU A 26 8.72 6.13 -7.62
C LEU A 26 7.45 6.81 -8.16
N VAL A 27 6.59 6.05 -8.84
CA VAL A 27 5.41 6.59 -9.54
C VAL A 27 4.13 5.97 -8.99
N ARG A 28 3.17 6.80 -8.57
CA ARG A 28 1.88 6.35 -8.06
C ARG A 28 0.78 6.80 -9.00
N ARG A 29 0.06 5.85 -9.63
CA ARG A 29 -1.07 6.14 -10.54
C ARG A 29 -0.69 7.18 -11.62
N GLY A 30 0.49 7.05 -12.22
CA GLY A 30 1.02 7.99 -13.24
C GLY A 30 1.56 9.32 -12.68
N THR A 31 1.53 9.53 -11.36
CA THR A 31 2.09 10.73 -10.72
C THR A 31 3.43 10.41 -10.06
N ARG A 32 4.49 11.17 -10.38
CA ARG A 32 5.79 11.00 -9.72
C ARG A 32 5.72 11.40 -8.25
N VAL A 33 6.03 10.45 -7.38
CA VAL A 33 6.17 10.65 -5.93
C VAL A 33 7.53 11.25 -5.60
N GLY A 34 8.58 10.72 -6.23
CA GLY A 34 9.96 11.14 -6.01
C GLY A 34 10.95 10.25 -6.76
N SER A 35 12.18 10.22 -6.30
CA SER A 35 13.23 9.33 -6.80
C SER A 35 13.96 8.62 -5.67
N VAL A 36 14.39 7.40 -5.94
CA VAL A 36 15.37 6.67 -5.12
C VAL A 36 16.69 6.69 -5.87
N GLU A 37 17.74 7.15 -5.21
CA GLU A 37 19.06 7.30 -5.80
C GLU A 37 20.07 6.43 -5.06
N TYR A 38 20.84 5.67 -5.81
CA TYR A 38 21.96 4.88 -5.30
C TYR A 38 23.21 5.74 -5.15
N GLY A 39 23.94 5.53 -4.07
CA GLY A 39 25.20 6.21 -3.79
C GLY A 39 25.96 5.56 -2.64
N ARG A 40 26.74 6.37 -1.93
CA ARG A 40 27.49 5.94 -0.75
C ARG A 40 27.31 6.90 0.42
N VAL A 41 27.19 6.36 1.62
CA VAL A 41 27.20 7.09 2.89
C VAL A 41 28.33 6.53 3.73
N ARG A 42 29.31 7.36 4.10
CA ARG A 42 30.52 6.94 4.86
C ARG A 42 31.25 5.73 4.23
N GLY A 43 31.32 5.70 2.89
CA GLY A 43 31.97 4.63 2.12
C GLY A 43 31.12 3.37 1.90
N GLN A 44 29.98 3.22 2.60
CA GLN A 44 29.06 2.11 2.42
C GLN A 44 28.01 2.42 1.37
N GLN A 45 27.63 1.42 0.57
CA GLN A 45 26.58 1.55 -0.44
C GLN A 45 25.24 1.84 0.22
N ALA A 46 24.52 2.86 -0.26
CA ALA A 46 23.25 3.27 0.30
C ALA A 46 22.31 3.77 -0.80
N PHE A 47 21.03 3.86 -0.45
CA PHE A 47 19.99 4.48 -1.24
C PHE A 47 19.47 5.71 -0.50
N ARG A 48 19.13 6.78 -1.22
CA ARG A 48 18.42 7.93 -0.65
C ARG A 48 17.10 8.16 -1.37
N GLY A 49 16.04 8.39 -0.59
CA GLY A 49 14.76 8.83 -1.12
C GLY A 49 14.73 10.35 -1.23
N VAL A 50 14.33 10.86 -2.38
CA VAL A 50 14.25 12.29 -2.70
C VAL A 50 12.85 12.59 -3.20
N THR A 51 12.23 13.67 -2.70
CA THR A 51 10.89 14.10 -3.11
C THR A 51 10.89 14.59 -4.55
N ALA A 52 9.71 14.72 -5.18
CA ALA A 52 9.62 15.33 -6.51
C ALA A 52 10.16 16.78 -6.54
N GLY A 53 10.14 17.48 -5.40
CA GLY A 53 10.70 18.83 -5.22
C GLY A 53 12.20 18.87 -4.92
N GLY A 54 12.85 17.72 -4.71
CA GLY A 54 14.29 17.63 -4.45
C GLY A 54 14.69 17.51 -2.97
N ASP A 55 13.73 17.45 -2.04
CA ASP A 55 14.02 17.33 -0.62
C ASP A 55 14.46 15.91 -0.25
N LEU A 56 15.41 15.80 0.67
CA LEU A 56 15.86 14.50 1.17
C LEU A 56 14.87 13.94 2.20
N VAL A 57 14.31 12.77 1.90
CA VAL A 57 13.45 12.03 2.84
C VAL A 57 14.27 11.15 3.79
N GLY A 58 15.42 10.66 3.33
CA GLY A 58 16.39 9.95 4.16
C GLY A 58 17.16 8.85 3.43
N TYR A 59 18.07 8.20 4.16
CA TYR A 59 18.96 7.15 3.65
C TYR A 59 18.55 5.75 4.11
N ALA A 60 18.62 4.76 3.24
CA ALA A 60 18.40 3.36 3.57
C ALA A 60 19.48 2.46 2.96
N TRP A 61 19.67 1.28 3.56
CA TRP A 61 20.64 0.30 3.10
C TRP A 61 20.07 -0.69 2.08
N SER A 62 18.78 -0.59 1.77
CA SER A 62 18.12 -1.34 0.70
C SER A 62 17.19 -0.44 -0.09
N ILE A 63 16.96 -0.80 -1.35
CA ILE A 63 16.09 -0.04 -2.25
C ILE A 63 14.64 -0.09 -1.77
N GLU A 64 14.20 -1.22 -1.22
CA GLU A 64 12.86 -1.41 -0.66
C GLU A 64 12.63 -0.46 0.51
N ARG A 65 13.57 -0.39 1.44
CA ARG A 65 13.48 0.53 2.59
C ARG A 65 13.52 2.00 2.17
N ALA A 66 14.21 2.34 1.09
CA ALA A 66 14.17 3.69 0.53
C ALA A 66 12.78 4.00 -0.09
N CYS A 67 12.19 3.03 -0.80
CA CYS A 67 10.84 3.16 -1.37
C CYS A 67 9.78 3.27 -0.27
N ASP A 68 9.84 2.45 0.77
CA ASP A 68 8.92 2.51 1.91
C ASP A 68 8.94 3.91 2.54
N ARG A 69 10.12 4.46 2.81
CA ARG A 69 10.25 5.80 3.42
C ARG A 69 9.74 6.91 2.52
N LEU A 70 10.04 6.84 1.22
CA LEU A 70 9.59 7.84 0.25
C LEU A 70 8.07 7.78 0.06
N TRP A 71 7.51 6.58 0.04
CA TRP A 71 6.06 6.35 0.02
C TRP A 71 5.43 6.92 1.30
N ASP A 72 5.92 6.55 2.48
CA ASP A 72 5.44 7.04 3.77
C ASP A 72 5.49 8.57 3.87
N TRP A 73 6.53 9.20 3.35
CA TRP A 73 6.63 10.67 3.27
C TRP A 73 5.55 11.27 2.38
N SER A 74 5.37 10.72 1.17
CA SER A 74 4.43 11.26 0.18
C SER A 74 3.00 11.24 0.70
N VAL A 75 2.67 10.17 1.42
CA VAL A 75 1.39 9.96 2.06
C VAL A 75 1.17 10.98 3.18
N ARG A 76 2.17 11.18 4.04
CA ARG A 76 2.14 12.17 5.12
C ARG A 76 1.96 13.60 4.60
N THR A 77 2.63 13.93 3.51
CA THR A 77 2.67 15.29 2.94
C THR A 77 1.40 15.62 2.15
N ALA A 78 0.87 14.69 1.36
CA ALA A 78 -0.35 14.90 0.58
C ALA A 78 -1.62 15.09 1.43
N ARG A 79 -1.58 14.77 2.74
CA ARG A 79 -2.75 14.82 3.65
C ARG A 79 -2.57 15.71 4.88
N GLY A 80 -1.60 16.63 4.88
CA GLY A 80 -1.51 17.66 5.93
C GLY A 80 -1.13 17.12 7.32
N GLY A 81 -0.17 16.19 7.40
CA GLY A 81 0.57 15.92 8.64
C GLY A 81 -0.13 15.09 9.74
N ILE A 82 -1.39 14.71 9.57
CA ILE A 82 -2.08 13.81 10.52
C ILE A 82 -2.14 12.41 9.90
N MET A 83 -1.29 11.50 10.40
CA MET A 83 -1.28 10.10 9.97
C MET A 83 -2.49 9.37 10.57
N THR A 84 -3.45 9.01 9.72
CA THR A 84 -4.60 8.14 10.05
C THR A 84 -4.94 7.21 8.88
N ALA A 85 -3.94 6.60 8.19
CA ALA A 85 -3.92 6.25 6.75
C ALA A 85 -2.62 5.55 6.27
N TRP A 86 -2.30 4.30 6.61
CA TRP A 86 -1.38 3.47 5.79
C TRP A 86 -2.06 3.15 4.43
N PRO A 87 -1.63 3.69 3.28
CA PRO A 87 -2.45 3.70 2.06
C PRO A 87 -1.92 2.67 1.06
N TRP A 88 -1.94 1.42 1.48
CA TRP A 88 -1.70 0.32 0.58
C TRP A 88 -2.94 0.23 -0.31
N PRO A 89 -2.79 0.31 -1.65
CA PRO A 89 -3.90 -0.03 -2.52
C PRO A 89 -4.34 -1.47 -2.20
N PRO A 90 -5.62 -1.81 -2.42
CA PRO A 90 -6.10 -3.17 -2.23
C PRO A 90 -5.19 -4.18 -2.94
N ILE A 91 -4.69 -5.15 -2.19
CA ILE A 91 -3.83 -6.21 -2.72
C ILE A 91 -4.74 -7.23 -3.39
N GLN A 92 -4.64 -7.38 -4.71
CA GLN A 92 -5.43 -8.38 -5.42
C GLN A 92 -4.92 -9.79 -5.08
N VAL A 93 -5.78 -10.64 -4.54
CA VAL A 93 -5.46 -12.03 -4.14
C VAL A 93 -6.13 -13.06 -5.05
N SER A 94 -7.16 -12.65 -5.79
CA SER A 94 -7.72 -13.42 -6.91
C SER A 94 -8.31 -12.47 -7.95
N GLU A 95 -8.78 -13.02 -9.08
CA GLU A 95 -9.45 -12.24 -10.13
C GLU A 95 -10.61 -11.38 -9.60
N MET A 96 -11.30 -11.87 -8.56
CA MET A 96 -12.49 -11.23 -8.00
C MET A 96 -12.30 -10.74 -6.56
N GLU A 97 -11.10 -10.83 -5.98
CA GLU A 97 -10.91 -10.55 -4.55
C GLU A 97 -9.64 -9.76 -4.26
N TRP A 98 -9.79 -8.79 -3.37
CA TRP A 98 -8.74 -7.92 -2.87
C TRP A 98 -8.73 -7.92 -1.35
N VAL A 99 -7.54 -7.75 -0.80
CA VAL A 99 -7.30 -7.62 0.63
C VAL A 99 -6.80 -6.22 0.93
N VAL A 100 -7.42 -5.57 1.91
CA VAL A 100 -7.11 -4.19 2.29
C VAL A 100 -6.32 -4.20 3.60
N MET A 101 -5.11 -3.65 3.53
CA MET A 101 -4.24 -3.48 4.69
C MET A 101 -4.48 -2.08 5.28
N ARG A 102 -4.77 -2.02 6.59
CA ARG A 102 -4.82 -0.79 7.39
C ARG A 102 -4.22 -1.08 8.75
N ASN A 103 -3.62 -0.08 9.40
CA ASN A 103 -3.05 -0.14 10.75
C ASN A 103 -1.85 -1.11 10.94
N SER A 104 -1.76 -2.22 10.20
CA SER A 104 -0.74 -3.26 10.34
C SER A 104 -0.22 -3.75 8.98
N PRO A 105 1.10 -3.99 8.84
CA PRO A 105 1.68 -4.57 7.62
C PRO A 105 1.51 -6.10 7.53
N SER A 106 1.10 -6.77 8.61
CA SER A 106 1.00 -8.23 8.68
C SER A 106 -0.42 -8.74 8.96
N GLN A 107 -1.34 -7.85 9.31
CA GLN A 107 -2.73 -8.19 9.58
C GLN A 107 -3.64 -7.38 8.66
N PRO A 108 -4.39 -8.03 7.76
CA PRO A 108 -5.35 -7.33 6.94
C PRO A 108 -6.50 -6.77 7.78
N LYS A 109 -7.07 -5.66 7.29
CA LYS A 109 -8.20 -5.00 7.93
C LYS A 109 -9.52 -5.44 7.33
N GLY A 110 -9.56 -5.62 6.02
CA GLY A 110 -10.77 -5.99 5.30
C GLY A 110 -10.49 -6.74 4.02
N ALA A 111 -11.55 -7.33 3.48
CA ALA A 111 -11.57 -7.94 2.16
C ALA A 111 -12.61 -7.25 1.29
N VAL A 112 -12.33 -7.15 0.00
CA VAL A 112 -13.26 -6.65 -1.01
C VAL A 112 -13.43 -7.74 -2.06
N ARG A 113 -14.66 -8.10 -2.38
CA ARG A 113 -14.97 -9.07 -3.44
C ARG A 113 -15.85 -8.45 -4.50
N PHE A 114 -15.50 -8.65 -5.77
CA PHE A 114 -16.31 -8.24 -6.91
C PHE A 114 -17.37 -9.30 -7.24
N PHE A 115 -18.55 -8.82 -7.57
CA PHE A 115 -19.68 -9.61 -8.05
C PHE A 115 -20.08 -9.08 -9.43
N PRO A 116 -20.05 -9.93 -10.47
CA PRO A 116 -20.44 -9.52 -11.81
C PRO A 116 -21.92 -9.18 -11.87
N ALA A 117 -22.32 -8.41 -12.88
CA ALA A 117 -23.71 -8.06 -13.10
C ALA A 117 -24.57 -9.32 -13.34
N THR A 118 -25.78 -9.32 -12.80
CA THR A 118 -26.82 -10.32 -13.04
C THR A 118 -28.02 -9.65 -13.71
N ALA A 119 -29.05 -10.42 -14.06
CA ALA A 119 -30.28 -9.87 -14.61
C ALA A 119 -31.01 -8.93 -13.62
N GLU A 120 -30.76 -9.09 -12.32
CA GLU A 120 -31.46 -8.38 -11.24
C GLU A 120 -30.62 -7.23 -10.66
N HIS A 121 -29.30 -7.31 -10.76
CA HIS A 121 -28.39 -6.36 -10.11
C HIS A 121 -27.20 -5.97 -11.00
N PRO A 122 -26.80 -4.68 -11.01
CA PRO A 122 -25.55 -4.28 -11.66
C PRO A 122 -24.34 -4.89 -10.94
N ALA A 123 -23.20 -4.89 -11.60
CA ALA A 123 -21.95 -5.35 -10.98
C ALA A 123 -21.61 -4.48 -9.77
N TYR A 124 -21.10 -5.08 -8.69
CA TYR A 124 -20.77 -4.38 -7.45
C TYR A 124 -19.60 -5.03 -6.71
N TYR A 125 -19.07 -4.29 -5.75
CA TYR A 125 -18.03 -4.72 -4.82
C TYR A 125 -18.62 -4.83 -3.43
N ARG A 126 -18.37 -5.95 -2.74
CA ARG A 126 -18.76 -6.17 -1.35
C ARG A 126 -17.53 -6.04 -0.46
N ALA A 127 -17.55 -5.13 0.50
CA ALA A 127 -16.50 -4.97 1.50
C ALA A 127 -16.88 -5.64 2.82
N THR A 128 -15.96 -6.40 3.41
CA THR A 128 -16.13 -7.06 4.70
C THR A 128 -14.92 -6.84 5.60
N THR A 129 -15.09 -7.02 6.91
CA THR A 129 -13.96 -7.10 7.84
C THR A 129 -13.12 -8.34 7.56
N TRP A 130 -11.83 -8.27 7.84
CA TRP A 130 -10.95 -9.42 7.68
C TRP A 130 -11.20 -10.46 8.79
N SER A 131 -11.33 -11.72 8.38
CA SER A 131 -11.23 -12.88 9.25
C SER A 131 -10.74 -14.08 8.45
N ILE A 132 -9.99 -14.97 9.12
CA ILE A 132 -9.57 -16.27 8.57
C ILE A 132 -10.78 -17.13 8.24
N ARG A 133 -11.85 -17.04 9.04
CA ARG A 133 -13.11 -17.75 8.80
C ARG A 133 -14.11 -16.82 8.17
N GLN A 134 -14.66 -17.24 7.04
CA GLN A 134 -15.63 -16.44 6.30
C GLN A 134 -16.91 -16.15 7.09
N SER A 135 -17.29 -17.04 8.02
CA SER A 135 -18.43 -16.86 8.95
C SER A 135 -18.30 -15.66 9.88
N ASP A 136 -17.07 -15.25 10.17
CA ASP A 136 -16.79 -14.23 11.19
C ASP A 136 -16.53 -12.86 10.54
N GLN A 137 -16.64 -12.80 9.21
CA GLN A 137 -16.53 -11.55 8.46
C GLN A 137 -17.83 -10.76 8.60
N LEU A 138 -17.73 -9.51 9.00
CA LEU A 138 -18.85 -8.59 9.10
C LEU A 138 -18.95 -7.77 7.81
N LEU A 139 -20.17 -7.59 7.30
CA LEU A 139 -20.44 -6.76 6.14
C LEU A 139 -20.20 -5.29 6.50
N ILE A 140 -19.36 -4.62 5.71
CA ILE A 140 -19.16 -3.17 5.78
C ILE A 140 -20.12 -2.47 4.82
N GLY A 141 -20.30 -3.01 3.61
CA GLY A 141 -21.26 -2.51 2.64
C GLY A 141 -21.06 -2.99 1.22
N TYR A 142 -21.86 -2.44 0.32
CA TYR A 142 -21.82 -2.67 -1.12
C TYR A 142 -21.51 -1.37 -1.85
N TYR A 143 -20.62 -1.45 -2.83
CA TYR A 143 -20.07 -0.28 -3.52
C TYR A 143 -20.01 -0.52 -5.02
N PRO A 144 -20.22 0.50 -5.85
CA PRO A 144 -20.16 0.36 -7.30
C PRO A 144 -18.73 0.25 -7.84
N THR A 145 -17.71 0.66 -7.06
CA THR A 145 -16.30 0.66 -7.49
C THR A 145 -15.37 0.17 -6.40
N LEU A 146 -14.22 -0.39 -6.81
CA LEU A 146 -13.16 -0.82 -5.89
C LEU A 146 -12.61 0.33 -5.04
N ASP A 147 -12.42 1.53 -5.61
CA ASP A 147 -11.91 2.69 -4.88
C ASP A 147 -12.85 3.10 -3.73
N LEU A 148 -14.18 3.02 -3.92
CA LEU A 148 -15.14 3.33 -2.86
C LEU A 148 -15.17 2.24 -1.78
N ALA A 149 -15.07 0.97 -2.18
CA ALA A 149 -14.98 -0.14 -1.24
C ALA A 149 -13.69 -0.08 -0.39
N ASP A 150 -12.56 0.29 -1.01
CA ASP A 150 -11.27 0.49 -0.34
C ASP A 150 -11.32 1.64 0.67
N ALA A 151 -11.95 2.76 0.30
CA ALA A 151 -12.11 3.92 1.16
C ALA A 151 -13.03 3.65 2.36
N ALA A 152 -14.00 2.74 2.22
CA ALA A 152 -14.91 2.37 3.29
C ALA A 152 -14.27 1.49 4.38
N ILE A 153 -13.14 0.83 4.08
CA ILE A 153 -12.38 0.05 5.07
C ILE A 153 -11.48 1.02 5.85
N LEU A 154 -12.06 1.54 6.94
CA LEU A 154 -11.45 2.55 7.78
C LEU A 154 -10.34 1.99 8.68
N GLU A 155 -9.41 2.88 9.03
CA GLU A 155 -8.45 2.65 10.09
C GLU A 155 -9.11 2.56 11.46
N ASP A 156 -8.37 2.00 12.42
CA ASP A 156 -8.79 2.10 13.82
C ASP A 156 -8.38 3.48 14.35
N PRO A 157 -9.13 4.03 15.32
CA PRO A 157 -8.69 5.24 16.00
C PRO A 157 -7.31 5.01 16.64
N PRO A 158 -6.46 6.05 16.76
CA PRO A 158 -5.05 5.90 17.15
C PRO A 158 -4.81 5.08 18.42
N GLY A 159 -5.72 5.15 19.40
CA GLY A 159 -5.65 4.40 20.66
C GLY A 159 -5.88 2.89 20.55
N ARG A 160 -6.25 2.36 19.37
CA ARG A 160 -6.47 0.92 19.10
C ARG A 160 -5.46 0.34 18.11
N ILE A 161 -4.50 1.12 17.63
CA ILE A 161 -3.43 0.64 16.76
C ILE A 161 -2.50 -0.22 17.62
N ALA A 162 -2.61 -1.53 17.51
CA ALA A 162 -1.65 -2.45 18.10
C ALA A 162 -0.30 -2.25 17.39
N HIS A 163 0.62 -1.50 18.01
CA HIS A 163 2.02 -1.56 17.62
C HIS A 163 2.47 -3.01 17.79
N GLY A 164 2.86 -3.66 16.70
CA GLY A 164 3.47 -4.99 16.76
C GLY A 164 4.62 -4.98 17.78
N PRO A 165 4.99 -6.14 18.35
CA PRO A 165 5.98 -6.20 19.41
C PRO A 165 7.26 -5.52 18.95
N ASP A 166 7.66 -4.50 19.71
CA ASP A 166 8.91 -3.77 19.55
C ASP A 166 10.04 -4.79 19.74
N ARG A 167 10.57 -5.31 18.63
CA ARG A 167 11.70 -6.25 18.66
C ARG A 167 12.95 -5.46 19.05
N ARG A 168 13.16 -5.35 20.36
CA ARG A 168 14.49 -5.18 20.96
C ARG A 168 15.31 -6.46 20.80
#